data_AF-A0A814PYA3-F1
#
_entry.id   AF-A0A814PYA3-F1
#
_cell.length_a   1.000
_cell.length_b   1.000
_cell.length_c   1.000
_cell.angle_alpha   90.00
_cell.angle_beta   90.00
_cell.angle_gamma   90.00
#
_symmetry.space_group_name_H-M   'P 1'
#
loop_
_entity.id
_entity.type
_entity.pdbx_description
1 polymer ?
#
loop_
_entity_poly.entity_id
_entity_poly.type
_entity_poly.pdbx_seq_one_letter_code
_entity_poly.pdbx_strand_id
1 'polypeptide(L)'
;MPSWLLLFASCAALVALSMQDCKPGEYGIRECSPCPEGYYCPNGRFTLFCPPGFYSSSEGAAKCTKCDSGTYAPRRASAYCHSCLAGYYCDDPTSTPKKCPANSYSNDGAISCQKCQDGWTSQEGSSSCIPPSSTSCTG
;
A
#
# COMPACT_ATOMS: atom_id res chain seq x y z
N MET A 1 -30.34 11.18 -55.04
CA MET A 1 -29.18 11.06 -54.12
C MET A 1 -28.62 9.65 -54.29
N PRO A 2 -27.35 9.47 -54.73
CA PRO A 2 -26.90 8.22 -55.33
C PRO A 2 -26.61 7.13 -54.28
N SER A 3 -27.08 5.92 -54.58
CA SER A 3 -27.07 4.70 -53.75
C SER A 3 -25.68 4.08 -53.50
N TRP A 4 -24.59 4.80 -53.78
CA TRP A 4 -23.20 4.32 -53.61
C TRP A 4 -22.54 4.72 -52.29
N LEU A 5 -23.13 5.65 -51.53
CA LEU A 5 -22.58 6.10 -50.23
C LEU A 5 -22.68 5.05 -49.11
N LEU A 6 -23.48 4.00 -49.29
CA LEU A 6 -23.67 2.94 -48.29
C LEU A 6 -22.63 1.81 -48.35
N LEU A 7 -21.77 1.77 -49.38
CA LEU A 7 -20.75 0.72 -49.54
C LEU A 7 -19.39 1.06 -48.91
N PHE A 8 -19.09 2.34 -48.66
CA PHE A 8 -17.87 2.75 -47.94
C PHE A 8 -18.05 2.79 -46.41
N ALA A 9 -19.30 2.81 -45.94
CA ALA A 9 -19.62 2.76 -44.51
C ALA A 9 -19.39 1.37 -43.89
N SER A 10 -18.92 0.39 -44.67
CA SER A 10 -18.76 -1.00 -44.22
C SER A 10 -17.32 -1.41 -43.91
N CYS A 11 -16.31 -0.62 -44.30
CA CYS A 11 -14.91 -0.93 -43.95
C CYS A 11 -14.53 -0.35 -42.58
N ALA A 12 -15.04 0.83 -42.22
CA ALA A 12 -14.85 1.41 -40.89
C ALA A 12 -15.69 0.74 -39.79
N ALA A 13 -16.84 0.14 -40.14
CA ALA A 13 -17.72 -0.52 -39.18
C ALA A 13 -17.29 -1.95 -38.80
N LEU A 14 -16.47 -2.62 -39.64
CA LEU A 14 -15.95 -3.96 -39.33
C LEU A 14 -14.69 -3.93 -38.42
N VAL A 15 -14.01 -2.78 -38.32
CA VAL A 15 -12.87 -2.60 -37.40
C VAL A 15 -13.32 -2.17 -35.99
N ALA A 16 -14.60 -1.81 -35.83
CA ALA A 16 -15.15 -1.28 -34.58
C ALA A 16 -15.74 -2.35 -33.62
N LEU A 17 -15.61 -3.64 -33.92
CA LEU A 17 -16.32 -4.72 -33.20
C LEU A 17 -15.43 -5.63 -32.33
N SER A 18 -14.16 -5.29 -32.06
CA SER A 18 -13.37 -6.10 -31.10
C SER A 18 -12.29 -5.37 -30.30
N MET A 19 -12.30 -4.03 -30.22
CA MET A 19 -11.50 -3.31 -29.23
C MET A 19 -12.34 -3.11 -27.97
N GLN A 20 -12.61 -4.20 -27.26
CA GLN A 20 -13.19 -4.13 -25.92
C GLN A 20 -12.07 -3.70 -24.96
N ASP A 21 -11.80 -2.40 -24.87
CA ASP A 21 -10.89 -1.89 -23.84
C ASP A 21 -11.47 -2.26 -22.48
N CYS A 22 -10.71 -3.00 -21.66
CA CYS A 22 -11.18 -3.32 -20.32
C CYS A 22 -11.32 -2.05 -19.49
N LYS A 23 -12.25 -2.06 -18.54
CA LYS A 23 -12.45 -0.91 -17.65
C LYS A 23 -11.30 -0.79 -16.64
N PRO A 24 -11.09 0.38 -16.02
CA PRO A 24 -10.19 0.50 -14.88
C PRO A 24 -10.52 -0.53 -13.81
N GLY A 25 -9.49 -1.19 -13.28
CA GLY A 25 -9.62 -2.34 -12.40
C GLY A 25 -9.52 -3.69 -13.10
N GLU A 26 -9.49 -3.74 -14.43
CA GLU A 26 -9.29 -4.97 -15.19
C GLU A 26 -8.06 -4.86 -16.11
N TYR A 27 -7.58 -5.99 -16.64
CA TYR A 27 -6.53 -6.03 -17.65
C TYR A 27 -6.85 -7.08 -18.72
N GLY A 28 -6.52 -6.78 -19.99
CA GLY A 28 -6.72 -7.72 -21.09
C GLY A 28 -6.75 -7.04 -22.46
N ILE A 29 -6.79 -7.86 -23.52
CA ILE A 29 -6.93 -7.41 -24.92
C ILE A 29 -8.02 -8.17 -25.71
N ARG A 30 -8.57 -9.25 -25.15
CA ARG A 30 -9.63 -10.08 -25.76
C ARG A 30 -10.65 -10.49 -24.70
N GLU A 31 -10.15 -10.94 -23.55
CA GLU A 31 -10.91 -11.19 -22.34
C GLU A 31 -10.34 -10.32 -21.22
N CYS A 32 -11.22 -9.76 -20.40
CA CYS A 32 -10.84 -8.92 -19.28
C CYS A 32 -10.75 -9.77 -18.01
N SER A 33 -9.63 -9.65 -17.31
CA SER A 33 -9.43 -10.27 -16.00
C SER A 33 -9.35 -9.18 -14.93
N PRO A 34 -9.87 -9.43 -13.71
CA PRO A 34 -9.75 -8.47 -12.63
C PRO A 34 -8.28 -8.28 -12.26
N CYS A 35 -7.90 -7.05 -11.91
CA CYS A 35 -6.54 -6.74 -11.51
C CYS A 35 -6.20 -7.51 -10.23
N PRO A 36 -5.08 -8.25 -10.15
CA PRO A 36 -4.74 -9.04 -8.97
C PRO A 36 -4.39 -8.16 -7.76
N GLU A 37 -4.49 -8.74 -6.56
CA GLU A 37 -4.06 -8.09 -5.32
C GLU A 37 -2.58 -7.66 -5.38
N GLY A 38 -2.26 -6.55 -4.73
CA GLY A 38 -0.95 -5.91 -4.85
C GLY A 38 -0.71 -5.17 -6.16
N TYR A 39 -1.58 -5.29 -7.15
CA TYR A 39 -1.50 -4.56 -8.41
C TYR A 39 -2.67 -3.59 -8.57
N TYR A 40 -2.51 -2.66 -9.52
CA TYR A 40 -3.55 -1.78 -10.00
C TYR A 40 -3.54 -1.69 -11.52
N CYS A 41 -4.72 -1.49 -12.10
CA CYS A 41 -4.93 -1.50 -13.53
C CYS A 41 -5.69 -0.23 -13.93
N PRO A 42 -5.00 0.89 -14.21
CA PRO A 42 -5.65 2.18 -14.40
C PRO A 42 -6.41 2.27 -15.73
N ASN A 43 -5.93 1.58 -16.77
CA ASN A 43 -6.38 1.74 -18.16
C ASN A 43 -6.82 0.43 -18.82
N GLY A 44 -7.15 -0.63 -18.06
CA GLY A 44 -7.72 -1.83 -18.68
C GLY A 44 -6.74 -2.75 -19.43
N ARG A 45 -5.46 -2.38 -19.54
CA ARG A 45 -4.56 -3.03 -20.51
C ARG A 45 -3.42 -3.82 -19.88
N PHE A 46 -2.84 -3.29 -18.81
CA PHE A 46 -1.67 -3.87 -18.14
C PHE A 46 -1.79 -3.69 -16.63
N THR A 47 -1.20 -4.63 -15.90
CA THR A 47 -1.08 -4.60 -14.45
C THR A 47 0.15 -3.79 -14.05
N LEU A 48 -0.01 -2.90 -13.08
CA LEU A 48 1.08 -2.16 -12.46
C LEU A 48 1.17 -2.55 -10.99
N PHE A 49 2.37 -2.77 -10.46
CA PHE A 49 2.54 -3.07 -9.04
C PHE A 49 2.21 -1.82 -8.20
N CYS A 50 1.61 -2.02 -7.03
CA CYS A 50 1.54 -0.96 -6.04
C CYS A 50 2.94 -0.56 -5.57
N PRO A 51 3.30 0.74 -5.61
CA PRO A 51 4.59 1.20 -5.11
C PRO A 51 4.65 1.07 -3.59
N PRO A 52 5.86 1.09 -2.99
CA PRO A 52 6.02 1.14 -1.53
C PRO A 52 5.17 2.27 -0.91
N GLY A 53 4.63 2.01 0.29
CA GLY A 53 3.67 2.87 0.98
C GLY A 53 2.24 2.78 0.45
N PHE A 54 1.97 1.92 -0.53
CA PHE A 54 0.65 1.66 -1.08
C PHE A 54 0.37 0.17 -1.17
N TYR A 55 -0.91 -0.18 -1.17
CA TYR A 55 -1.39 -1.55 -1.25
C TYR A 55 -2.65 -1.68 -2.10
N SER A 56 -3.00 -2.92 -2.44
CA SER A 56 -4.26 -3.28 -3.08
C SER A 56 -4.72 -4.62 -2.51
N SER A 57 -5.73 -4.63 -1.65
CA SER A 57 -6.15 -5.82 -0.88
C SER A 57 -7.20 -6.67 -1.57
N SER A 58 -7.79 -6.17 -2.66
CA SER A 58 -8.85 -6.85 -3.38
C SER A 58 -8.53 -6.85 -4.86
N GLU A 59 -9.00 -7.89 -5.55
CA GLU A 59 -8.98 -7.88 -7.00
C GLU A 59 -9.82 -6.70 -7.55
N GLY A 60 -9.52 -6.28 -8.77
CA GLY A 60 -10.30 -5.24 -9.42
C GLY A 60 -9.81 -3.80 -9.15
N ALA A 61 -8.62 -3.62 -8.57
CA ALA A 61 -8.15 -2.31 -8.19
C ALA A 61 -7.73 -1.46 -9.42
N ALA A 62 -8.39 -0.32 -9.62
CA ALA A 62 -8.00 0.66 -10.63
C ALA A 62 -6.82 1.55 -10.17
N LYS A 63 -6.62 1.66 -8.86
CA LYS A 63 -5.57 2.44 -8.19
C LYS A 63 -5.19 1.74 -6.89
N CYS A 64 -3.97 1.98 -6.41
CA CYS A 64 -3.57 1.52 -5.09
C CYS A 64 -4.09 2.45 -3.99
N THR A 65 -4.32 1.87 -2.82
CA THR A 65 -4.67 2.56 -1.59
C THR A 65 -3.40 2.90 -0.82
N LYS A 66 -3.30 4.12 -0.28
CA LYS A 66 -2.15 4.53 0.54
C LYS A 66 -2.23 3.85 1.91
N CYS A 67 -1.08 3.48 2.47
CA CYS A 67 -1.01 3.07 3.87
C CYS A 67 -1.39 4.22 4.81
N ASP A 68 -2.20 3.90 5.81
CA ASP A 68 -2.56 4.83 6.87
C ASP A 68 -1.35 5.14 7.76
N SER A 69 -1.38 6.29 8.43
CA SER A 69 -0.36 6.65 9.41
C SER A 69 -0.22 5.57 10.49
N GLY A 70 1.02 5.25 10.85
CA GLY A 70 1.30 4.14 11.78
C GLY A 70 1.29 2.76 11.11
N THR A 71 1.16 2.69 9.79
CA THR A 71 1.32 1.45 9.01
C THR A 71 2.35 1.64 7.90
N TYR A 72 2.91 0.54 7.40
CA TYR A 72 3.96 0.57 6.39
C TYR A 72 3.84 -0.60 5.39
N ALA A 73 4.25 -0.36 4.16
CA ALA A 73 4.36 -1.38 3.10
C ALA A 73 5.66 -1.11 2.32
N PRO A 74 6.79 -1.72 2.73
CA PRO A 74 8.10 -1.31 2.22
C PRO A 74 8.43 -1.95 0.87
N ARG A 75 7.62 -2.94 0.44
CA ARG A 75 7.82 -3.68 -0.79
C ARG A 75 6.80 -3.22 -1.83
N ARG A 76 7.18 -3.34 -3.10
CA ARG A 76 6.23 -3.25 -4.20
C ARG A 76 5.27 -4.44 -4.18
N ALA A 77 4.13 -4.27 -4.84
CA ALA A 77 3.09 -5.29 -4.96
C ALA A 77 2.52 -5.78 -3.62
N SER A 78 2.43 -4.90 -2.63
CA SER A 78 1.86 -5.22 -1.32
C SER A 78 0.33 -5.34 -1.39
N ALA A 79 -0.21 -6.43 -0.85
CA ALA A 79 -1.65 -6.62 -0.72
C ALA A 79 -2.23 -5.94 0.54
N TYR A 80 -1.40 -5.56 1.51
CA TYR A 80 -1.81 -4.90 2.75
C TYR A 80 -0.69 -4.05 3.33
N CYS A 81 -1.03 -3.17 4.26
CA CYS A 81 -0.08 -2.44 5.08
C CYS A 81 0.11 -3.16 6.42
N HIS A 82 1.35 -3.18 6.90
CA HIS A 82 1.71 -3.75 8.19
C HIS A 82 1.60 -2.69 9.27
N SER A 83 1.03 -3.02 10.43
CA SER A 83 1.01 -2.12 11.58
C SER A 83 2.42 -1.91 12.14
N CYS A 84 2.73 -0.67 12.54
CA CYS A 84 3.93 -0.39 13.31
C CYS A 84 3.76 -0.94 14.72
N LEU A 85 4.60 -1.88 15.14
CA LEU A 85 4.50 -2.51 16.45
C LEU A 85 5.04 -1.59 17.54
N ALA A 86 4.52 -1.75 18.76
CA ALA A 86 5.04 -1.09 19.95
C ALA A 86 6.56 -1.29 20.12
N GLY A 87 7.26 -0.25 20.55
CA GLY A 87 8.72 -0.18 20.58
C GLY A 87 9.37 0.22 19.25
N TYR A 88 8.60 0.32 18.16
CA TYR A 88 9.05 0.84 16.88
C TYR A 88 8.25 2.09 16.48
N TYR A 89 8.78 2.85 15.54
CA TYR A 89 8.09 3.96 14.90
C TYR A 89 8.23 3.89 13.39
N CYS A 90 7.17 4.34 12.72
CA CYS A 90 7.03 4.31 11.26
C CYS A 90 6.69 5.72 10.78
N ASP A 91 7.73 6.55 10.65
CA ASP A 91 7.64 7.94 10.15
C ASP A 91 7.40 8.00 8.62
N ASP A 92 7.78 6.93 7.92
CA ASP A 92 7.65 6.77 6.48
C ASP A 92 6.99 5.42 6.15
N PRO A 93 5.81 5.41 5.50
CA PRO A 93 5.11 4.17 5.14
C PRO A 93 5.85 3.35 4.07
N THR A 94 6.86 3.91 3.40
CA THR A 94 7.69 3.23 2.41
C THR A 94 8.90 2.51 3.02
N SER A 95 9.18 2.76 4.30
CA SER A 95 10.35 2.25 5.01
C SER A 95 9.97 1.15 6.02
N THR A 96 10.94 0.34 6.42
CA THR A 96 10.76 -0.61 7.54
C THR A 96 10.74 0.12 8.89
N PRO A 97 10.05 -0.40 9.92
CA PRO A 97 9.96 0.22 11.23
C PRO A 97 11.34 0.42 11.86
N LYS A 98 11.54 1.58 12.49
CA LYS A 98 12.76 1.92 13.22
C LYS A 98 12.52 1.69 14.70
N LYS A 99 13.49 1.12 15.42
CA LYS A 99 13.39 0.95 16.88
C LYS A 99 13.38 2.30 17.56
N CYS A 100 12.63 2.41 18.65
CA CYS A 100 12.76 3.55 19.53
C CYS A 100 14.12 3.53 20.24
N PRO A 101 14.85 4.67 20.26
CA PRO A 101 16.12 4.75 20.97
C PRO A 101 15.91 4.59 22.48
N ALA A 102 16.99 4.30 23.20
CA ALA A 102 16.96 4.24 24.66
C ALA A 102 16.40 5.54 25.28
N ASN A 103 15.75 5.41 26.42
CA ASN A 103 14.98 6.47 27.10
C ASN A 103 13.79 7.01 26.29
N SER A 104 13.32 6.25 25.30
CA SER A 104 12.06 6.49 24.59
C SER A 104 11.24 5.20 24.45
N TYR A 105 9.95 5.35 24.18
CA TYR A 105 9.03 4.24 23.97
C TYR A 105 7.98 4.59 22.91
N SER A 106 7.26 3.59 22.41
CA SER A 106 6.12 3.79 21.52
C SER A 106 5.07 2.70 21.67
N ASN A 107 3.82 3.06 21.39
CA ASN A 107 2.70 2.11 21.29
C ASN A 107 2.50 1.67 19.84
N ASP A 108 1.60 0.70 19.61
CA ASP A 108 1.21 0.29 18.27
C ASP A 108 0.69 1.48 17.44
N GLY A 109 1.08 1.52 16.16
CA GLY A 109 0.71 2.59 15.24
C GLY A 109 1.49 3.89 15.43
N ALA A 110 2.58 3.90 16.21
CA ALA A 110 3.37 5.11 16.41
C ALA A 110 4.15 5.53 15.15
N ILE A 111 4.09 6.83 14.85
CA ILE A 111 4.92 7.49 13.83
C ILE A 111 6.18 8.15 14.41
N SER A 112 6.28 8.20 15.73
CA SER A 112 7.40 8.77 16.46
C SER A 112 7.51 8.16 17.86
N CYS A 113 8.70 8.16 18.44
CA CYS A 113 8.91 7.73 19.82
C CYS A 113 8.61 8.84 20.82
N GLN A 114 8.02 8.47 21.95
CA GLN A 114 7.80 9.33 23.10
C GLN A 114 8.96 9.19 24.07
N LYS A 115 9.51 10.31 24.56
CA LYS A 115 10.56 10.28 25.58
C LYS A 115 10.00 9.85 26.93
N CYS A 116 10.80 9.16 27.71
CA CYS A 116 10.50 8.91 29.10
C CYS A 116 10.53 10.21 29.92
N GLN A 117 9.73 10.26 30.99
CA GLN A 117 9.77 11.35 31.97
C GLN A 117 11.08 11.32 32.76
N ASP A 118 11.46 12.44 33.37
CA ASP A 118 12.69 12.55 34.16
C ASP A 118 12.74 11.47 35.25
N GLY A 119 13.87 10.75 35.31
CA GLY A 119 14.08 9.63 36.23
C GLY A 119 13.57 8.27 35.75
N TRP A 120 12.79 8.21 34.66
CA TRP A 120 12.39 6.95 34.02
C TRP A 120 13.36 6.59 32.88
N THR A 121 13.57 5.29 32.66
CA THR A 121 14.48 4.80 31.60
C THR A 121 13.81 3.74 30.74
N SER A 122 14.34 3.48 29.55
CA SER A 122 13.89 2.38 28.70
C SER A 122 15.03 1.90 27.82
N GLN A 123 14.99 0.61 27.47
CA GLN A 123 15.92 0.02 26.51
C GLN A 123 15.51 0.36 25.07
N GLU A 124 16.43 0.18 24.11
CA GLU A 124 16.12 0.33 22.69
C GLU A 124 15.02 -0.66 22.28
N GLY A 125 14.00 -0.17 21.56
CA GLY A 125 12.85 -0.97 21.17
C GLY A 125 11.83 -1.21 22.29
N SER A 126 11.88 -0.46 23.39
CA SER A 126 10.90 -0.62 24.48
C SER A 126 9.54 -0.01 24.14
N SER A 127 8.47 -0.71 24.52
CA SER A 127 7.09 -0.21 24.46
C SER A 127 6.65 0.56 25.70
N SER A 128 7.49 0.63 26.73
CA SER A 128 7.19 1.36 27.98
C SER A 128 8.44 1.90 28.66
N CYS A 129 8.24 2.85 29.57
CA CYS A 129 9.29 3.34 30.45
C CYS A 129 9.27 2.58 31.79
N ILE A 130 10.46 2.42 32.36
CA ILE A 130 10.76 1.74 33.62
C ILE A 130 10.99 2.84 34.67
N PRO A 131 10.23 2.85 35.79
CA PRO A 131 10.43 3.82 36.86
C PRO A 131 11.78 3.59 37.58
N PRO A 132 12.33 4.63 38.24
CA PRO A 132 13.63 4.53 38.91
C PRO A 132 13.67 3.54 40.08
N SER A 133 12.52 3.11 40.59
CA SER A 133 12.39 2.15 41.70
C SER A 133 12.19 0.70 41.26
N SER A 134 12.01 0.43 39.97
CA SER A 134 12.02 -0.95 39.45
C SER A 134 13.44 -1.32 39.07
N THR A 135 14.29 -1.44 40.08
CA THR A 135 15.59 -2.09 39.95
C THR A 135 15.34 -3.47 39.37
N SER A 136 15.73 -3.71 38.13
CA SER A 136 15.77 -5.04 37.56
C SER A 136 16.71 -5.88 38.42
N CYS A 137 16.16 -6.79 39.20
CA CYS A 137 16.91 -7.89 39.79
C CYS A 137 17.40 -8.78 38.64
N THR A 138 18.51 -8.41 38.00
CA THR A 138 19.32 -9.34 37.21
C THR A 138 20.17 -10.12 38.21
N GLY A 139 19.72 -11.33 38.52
CA GLY A 139 20.54 -12.37 39.16
C GLY A 139 21.52 -12.99 38.18
#